data_AF-A0A225VR48-F1
#
_entry.id   AF-A0A225VR48-F1
#
_cell.length_a   1.000
_cell.length_b   1.000
_cell.length_c   1.000
_cell.angle_alpha   90.00
_cell.angle_beta   90.00
_cell.angle_gamma   90.00
#
_symmetry.space_group_name_H-M   'P 1'
#
loop_
_entity.id
_entity.type
_entity.pdbx_description
1 polymer ?
#
loop_
_entity_poly.entity_id
_entity_poly.type
_entity_poly.pdbx_seq_one_letter_code
_entity_poly.pdbx_strand_id
1 'polypeptide(L)'
;MKFATGQEAVNALKAFPLAQGKSMHVTRRSGMDRKLMCSSAQCTYTIQVYRKRKINGTYGEWRVHKCISVPKPTKHQIAANLTFRSTVNVAPKIPASTTIDKVSSRDGLSLEAHKLSVYRARDILNGTIADETSKSYQYIQSYLNQFLQLNPGSIPVMERDGDNRFKRALVSVNDELTHQI
;
A
#
# COMPACT_ATOMS: atom_id res chain seq x y z
N MET A 1 -28.57 -4.24 18.97
CA MET A 1 -28.43 -3.82 20.37
C MET A 1 -28.24 -2.30 20.40
N LYS A 2 -29.09 -1.62 21.17
CA LYS A 2 -29.18 -0.16 21.28
C LYS A 2 -29.12 0.21 22.75
N PHE A 3 -28.51 1.35 23.09
CA PHE A 3 -28.39 1.82 24.46
C PHE A 3 -28.60 3.33 24.53
N ALA A 4 -29.17 3.81 25.62
CA ALA A 4 -29.39 5.23 25.85
C ALA A 4 -28.05 5.93 26.14
N THR A 5 -27.17 5.28 26.91
CA THR A 5 -25.86 5.85 27.27
C THR A 5 -24.69 4.96 26.88
N GLY A 6 -23.51 5.57 26.74
CA GLY A 6 -22.28 4.81 26.48
C GLY A 6 -21.85 3.95 27.66
N GLN A 7 -22.27 4.31 28.88
CA GLN A 7 -21.97 3.54 30.09
C GLN A 7 -22.81 2.27 30.15
N GLU A 8 -24.10 2.39 29.87
CA GLU A 8 -25.02 1.26 29.72
C GLU A 8 -24.51 0.28 28.65
N ALA A 9 -24.06 0.79 27.51
CA ALA A 9 -23.47 -0.02 26.44
C ALA A 9 -22.23 -0.81 26.92
N VAL A 10 -21.33 -0.17 27.68
CA VAL A 10 -20.14 -0.84 28.23
C VAL A 10 -20.51 -1.89 29.25
N ASN A 11 -21.45 -1.59 30.15
CA ASN A 11 -21.87 -2.52 31.19
C ASN A 11 -22.50 -3.78 30.59
N ALA A 12 -23.42 -3.61 29.63
CA ALA A 12 -24.05 -4.72 28.93
C ALA A 12 -23.02 -5.59 28.17
N LEU A 13 -22.05 -4.96 27.50
CA LEU A 13 -21.00 -5.69 26.78
C LEU A 13 -20.00 -6.41 27.69
N LYS A 14 -19.81 -5.95 28.93
CA LYS A 14 -19.00 -6.69 29.93
C LYS A 14 -19.78 -7.83 30.57
N ALA A 15 -21.09 -7.69 30.76
CA ALA A 15 -21.92 -8.70 31.41
C ALA A 15 -22.01 -10.01 30.61
N PHE A 16 -22.13 -9.92 29.27
CA PHE A 16 -22.22 -11.09 28.40
C PHE A 16 -21.01 -12.05 28.48
N PRO A 17 -19.75 -11.61 28.27
CA PRO A 17 -18.59 -12.47 28.40
C PRO A 17 -18.32 -12.88 29.86
N LEU A 18 -18.71 -12.07 30.84
CA LEU A 18 -18.52 -12.39 32.26
C LEU A 18 -19.30 -13.65 32.66
N ALA A 19 -20.50 -13.83 32.11
CA ALA A 19 -21.29 -15.07 32.28
C ALA A 19 -20.59 -16.32 31.72
N GLN A 20 -19.59 -16.16 30.86
CA GLN A 20 -18.77 -17.22 30.28
C GLN A 20 -17.37 -17.31 30.92
N GLY A 21 -17.15 -16.65 32.06
CA GLY A 21 -15.83 -16.60 32.72
C GLY A 21 -14.79 -15.76 31.97
N LYS A 22 -15.20 -14.92 31.02
CA LYS A 22 -14.32 -14.05 30.24
C LYS A 22 -14.48 -12.60 30.69
N SER A 23 -13.43 -11.79 30.56
CA SER A 23 -13.49 -10.37 30.92
C SER A 23 -13.07 -9.47 29.77
N MET A 24 -13.59 -8.25 29.78
CA MET A 24 -13.25 -7.20 28.81
C MET A 24 -12.92 -5.89 29.52
N HIS A 25 -12.00 -5.13 28.94
CA HIS A 25 -11.65 -3.79 29.37
C HIS A 25 -11.84 -2.78 28.23
N VAL A 26 -11.97 -1.50 28.60
CA VAL A 26 -12.14 -0.41 27.63
C VAL A 26 -10.75 0.05 27.20
N THR A 27 -10.43 -0.04 25.91
CA THR A 27 -9.14 0.38 25.35
C THR A 27 -9.18 1.79 24.78
N ARG A 28 -10.36 2.26 24.36
CA ARG A 28 -10.56 3.62 23.85
C ARG A 28 -11.90 4.17 24.30
N ARG A 29 -11.92 5.43 24.72
CA ARG A 29 -13.13 6.18 25.06
C ARG A 29 -13.08 7.56 24.38
N SER A 30 -14.14 7.89 23.64
CA SER A 30 -14.39 9.24 23.13
C SER A 30 -15.86 9.60 23.31
N GLY A 31 -16.21 10.86 23.02
CA GLY A 31 -17.58 11.37 23.12
C GLY A 31 -18.57 10.63 22.21
N MET A 32 -18.12 9.98 21.13
CA MET A 32 -19.00 9.29 20.17
C MET A 32 -18.69 7.81 19.97
N ASP A 33 -17.57 7.32 20.48
CA ASP A 33 -17.15 5.93 20.32
C ASP A 33 -16.48 5.37 21.58
N ARG A 34 -16.64 4.08 21.81
CA ARG A 34 -15.86 3.32 22.79
C ARG A 34 -15.42 2.00 22.16
N LYS A 35 -14.19 1.60 22.44
CA LYS A 35 -13.63 0.31 22.02
C LYS A 35 -13.35 -0.53 23.26
N LEU A 36 -13.84 -1.76 23.24
CA LEU A 36 -13.61 -2.77 24.25
C LEU A 36 -12.76 -3.89 23.65
N MET A 37 -11.89 -4.47 24.47
CA MET A 37 -11.03 -5.58 24.10
C MET A 37 -11.12 -6.66 25.18
N CYS A 38 -10.93 -7.92 24.76
CA CYS A 38 -10.77 -9.02 25.70
C CYS A 38 -9.53 -8.79 26.60
N SER A 39 -9.60 -9.18 27.86
CA SER A 39 -8.49 -9.01 28.81
C SER A 39 -7.39 -10.07 28.68
N SER A 40 -7.62 -11.16 27.94
CA SER A 40 -6.62 -12.21 27.73
C SER A 40 -5.50 -11.73 26.82
N ALA A 41 -4.24 -12.00 27.20
CA ALA A 41 -3.04 -11.50 26.50
C ALA A 41 -2.97 -11.88 25.01
N GLN A 42 -3.54 -13.01 24.61
CA GLN A 42 -3.50 -13.50 23.22
C GLN A 42 -4.80 -13.23 22.44
N CYS A 43 -5.78 -12.54 23.02
CA CYS A 43 -7.07 -12.32 22.39
C CYS A 43 -7.14 -10.95 21.71
N THR A 44 -7.18 -10.94 20.37
CA THR A 44 -7.31 -9.72 19.55
C THR A 44 -8.76 -9.30 19.31
N TYR A 45 -9.72 -10.00 19.93
CA TYR A 45 -11.13 -9.71 19.75
C TYR A 45 -11.48 -8.35 20.35
N THR A 46 -12.06 -7.48 19.52
CA THR A 46 -12.48 -6.14 19.92
C THR A 46 -13.92 -5.88 19.51
N ILE A 47 -14.63 -5.16 20.38
CA ILE A 47 -15.98 -4.69 20.12
C ILE A 47 -15.94 -3.16 20.13
N GLN A 48 -16.49 -2.55 19.09
CA GLN A 48 -16.70 -1.10 19.07
C GLN A 48 -18.17 -0.79 19.30
N VAL A 49 -18.46 0.17 20.16
CA VAL A 49 -19.78 0.81 20.28
C VAL A 49 -19.65 2.27 19.91
N TYR A 50 -20.64 2.78 19.19
CA TYR A 50 -20.62 4.16 18.72
C TYR A 50 -22.02 4.75 18.72
N ARG A 51 -22.10 6.07 18.72
CA ARG A 51 -23.32 6.83 18.43
C ARG A 51 -23.06 7.76 17.26
N LYS A 52 -24.10 8.03 16.47
CA LYS A 52 -24.01 8.97 15.34
C LYS A 52 -24.69 10.28 15.72
N ARG A 53 -24.11 11.39 15.27
CA ARG A 53 -24.79 12.68 15.28
C ARG A 53 -25.90 12.66 14.22
N LYS A 54 -27.08 13.12 14.58
CA LYS A 54 -28.23 13.28 13.68
C LYS A 54 -28.11 14.61 12.93
N ILE A 55 -28.88 14.75 11.85
CA ILE A 55 -28.91 15.96 11.00
C ILE A 55 -29.31 17.19 11.83
N ASN A 56 -30.23 17.04 12.79
CA ASN A 56 -30.67 18.10 13.71
C ASN A 56 -29.64 18.45 14.81
N GLY A 57 -28.38 18.01 14.68
CA GLY A 57 -27.31 18.30 15.64
C GLY A 57 -27.32 17.47 16.92
N THR A 58 -28.41 16.75 17.23
CA THR A 58 -28.52 15.89 18.42
C THR A 58 -27.80 14.55 18.25
N TYR A 59 -27.56 13.85 19.35
CA TYR A 59 -26.93 12.52 19.33
C TYR A 59 -27.97 11.41 19.32
N GLY A 60 -27.77 10.40 18.46
CA GLY A 60 -28.56 9.18 18.48
C GLY A 60 -28.14 8.19 19.57
N GLU A 61 -28.86 7.07 19.63
CA GLU A 61 -28.57 5.94 20.52
C GLU A 61 -27.17 5.37 20.27
N TRP A 62 -26.58 4.78 21.31
CA TRP A 62 -25.37 3.98 21.20
C TRP A 62 -25.69 2.61 20.61
N ARG A 63 -24.88 2.16 19.65
CA ARG A 63 -25.06 0.89 18.95
C ARG A 63 -23.76 0.12 18.89
N VAL A 64 -23.86 -1.20 19.01
CA VAL A 64 -22.73 -2.11 18.79
C VAL A 64 -22.42 -2.16 17.30
N HIS A 65 -21.16 -1.90 16.94
CA HIS A 65 -20.68 -2.10 15.59
C HIS A 65 -20.63 -3.59 15.30
N LYS A 66 -21.62 -4.09 14.55
CA LYS A 66 -21.54 -5.41 13.94
C LYS A 66 -20.61 -5.29 12.74
N CYS A 67 -19.39 -5.77 12.87
CA CYS A 67 -18.47 -5.89 11.74
C CYS A 67 -18.95 -7.06 10.87
N ILE A 68 -19.90 -6.79 9.98
CA ILE A 68 -20.32 -7.70 8.91
C ILE A 68 -19.55 -7.39 7.62
N SER A 69 -18.68 -6.39 7.65
CA SER A 69 -17.93 -5.94 6.48
C SER A 69 -16.86 -6.96 6.13
N VAL A 70 -16.84 -7.36 4.86
CA VAL A 70 -15.72 -8.07 4.25
C VAL A 70 -14.44 -7.26 4.49
N PRO A 71 -13.33 -7.88 4.95
CA PRO A 71 -12.07 -7.19 5.16
C PRO A 71 -11.66 -6.42 3.92
N LYS A 72 -11.49 -5.10 4.05
CA LYS A 72 -11.04 -4.26 2.95
C LYS A 72 -9.53 -4.42 2.79
N PRO A 73 -9.01 -4.89 1.64
CA PRO A 73 -7.59 -4.93 1.41
C PRO A 73 -7.01 -3.51 1.41
N THR A 74 -5.92 -3.34 2.15
CA THR A 74 -5.17 -2.08 2.20
C THR A 74 -4.43 -1.83 0.88
N LYS A 75 -4.02 -0.59 0.61
CA LYS A 75 -3.22 -0.24 -0.58
C LYS A 75 -1.94 -1.08 -0.69
N HIS A 76 -1.30 -1.43 0.43
CA HIS A 76 -0.09 -2.24 0.44
C HIS A 76 -0.38 -3.71 0.13
N GLN A 77 -1.49 -4.26 0.65
CA GLN A 77 -1.92 -5.61 0.30
C GLN A 77 -2.32 -5.71 -1.18
N ILE A 78 -2.96 -4.68 -1.74
CA ILE A 78 -3.25 -4.61 -3.18
C ILE A 78 -1.96 -4.55 -3.99
N ALA A 79 -0.99 -3.71 -3.60
CA ALA A 79 0.30 -3.62 -4.29
C ALA A 79 1.13 -4.92 -4.21
N ALA A 80 1.00 -5.67 -3.11
CA ALA A 80 1.68 -6.95 -2.92
C ALA A 80 1.00 -8.12 -3.66
N ASN A 81 -0.22 -7.96 -4.17
CA ASN A 81 -0.89 -8.99 -4.95
C ASN A 81 -0.14 -9.23 -6.27
N LEU A 82 0.13 -10.50 -6.59
CA LEU A 82 0.94 -10.89 -7.75
C LEU A 82 0.31 -10.47 -9.08
N THR A 83 -1.00 -10.65 -9.25
CA THR A 83 -1.75 -10.28 -10.46
C THR A 83 -1.75 -8.77 -10.68
N PHE A 84 -1.99 -8.03 -9.60
CA PHE A 84 -1.97 -6.58 -9.61
C PHE A 84 -0.59 -6.08 -10.00
N ARG A 85 0.46 -6.60 -9.33
CA ARG A 85 1.84 -6.22 -9.59
C ARG A 85 2.29 -6.55 -11.01
N SER A 86 2.03 -7.76 -11.50
CA SER A 86 2.39 -8.14 -12.88
C SER A 86 1.68 -7.25 -13.91
N THR A 87 0.42 -6.91 -13.68
CA THR A 87 -0.36 -6.05 -14.58
C THR A 87 0.20 -4.62 -14.63
N VAL A 88 0.52 -4.05 -13.47
CA VAL A 88 1.10 -2.69 -13.38
C VAL A 88 2.51 -2.65 -13.96
N ASN A 89 3.34 -3.68 -13.72
CA ASN A 89 4.69 -3.76 -14.28
C ASN A 89 4.70 -3.75 -15.81
N VAL A 90 3.75 -4.44 -16.45
CA VAL A 90 3.63 -4.47 -17.92
C VAL A 90 3.08 -3.15 -18.46
N ALA A 91 2.10 -2.56 -17.77
CA ALA A 91 1.45 -1.33 -18.20
C ALA A 91 1.28 -0.34 -17.03
N PRO A 92 2.28 0.51 -16.74
CA PRO A 92 2.28 1.40 -15.57
C PRO A 92 1.13 2.42 -15.52
N LYS A 93 0.54 2.72 -16.67
CA LYS A 93 -0.59 3.66 -16.84
C LYS A 93 -1.94 2.96 -17.07
N ILE A 94 -2.02 1.65 -16.85
CA ILE A 94 -3.25 0.88 -17.07
C ILE A 94 -4.44 1.49 -16.27
N PRO A 95 -5.64 1.56 -16.87
CA PRO A 95 -6.83 2.01 -16.17
C PRO A 95 -7.16 1.13 -14.95
N ALA A 96 -7.64 1.77 -13.88
CA ALA A 96 -7.98 1.07 -12.64
C ALA A 96 -9.06 0.00 -12.86
N SER A 97 -10.05 0.25 -13.72
CA SER A 97 -11.10 -0.72 -14.07
C SER A 97 -10.50 -2.01 -14.63
N THR A 98 -9.61 -1.91 -15.61
CA THR A 98 -8.96 -3.08 -16.22
C THR A 98 -8.14 -3.89 -15.21
N THR A 99 -7.45 -3.22 -14.29
CA THR A 99 -6.72 -3.92 -13.22
C THR A 99 -7.65 -4.59 -12.23
N ILE A 100 -8.77 -3.95 -11.88
CA ILE A 100 -9.81 -4.53 -11.02
C ILE A 100 -10.39 -5.78 -11.69
N ASP A 101 -10.72 -5.72 -12.98
CA ASP A 101 -11.28 -6.85 -13.72
C ASP A 101 -10.31 -8.03 -13.73
N LYS A 102 -9.02 -7.78 -13.99
CA LYS A 102 -7.98 -8.83 -14.00
C LYS A 102 -7.79 -9.48 -12.63
N VAL A 103 -7.70 -8.68 -11.58
CA VAL A 103 -7.55 -9.17 -10.20
C VAL A 103 -8.80 -9.91 -9.74
N SER A 104 -9.99 -9.42 -10.09
CA SER A 104 -11.26 -10.08 -9.79
C SER A 104 -11.37 -11.43 -10.53
N SER A 105 -11.02 -11.47 -11.81
CA SER A 105 -11.14 -12.67 -12.64
C SER A 105 -10.15 -13.76 -12.24
N ARG A 106 -8.92 -13.39 -11.88
CA ARG A 106 -7.86 -14.35 -11.54
C ARG A 106 -7.85 -14.76 -10.07
N ASP A 107 -8.06 -13.79 -9.16
CA ASP A 107 -7.86 -14.00 -7.72
C ASP A 107 -9.17 -13.95 -6.91
N GLY A 108 -10.33 -13.71 -7.56
CA GLY A 108 -11.63 -13.61 -6.89
C GLY A 108 -11.78 -12.38 -5.98
N LEU A 109 -10.88 -11.41 -6.09
CA LEU A 109 -10.84 -10.22 -5.24
C LEU A 109 -11.63 -9.08 -5.86
N SER A 110 -12.81 -8.77 -5.28
CA SER A 110 -13.59 -7.60 -5.69
C SER A 110 -12.99 -6.30 -5.15
N LEU A 111 -12.55 -5.43 -6.05
CA LEU A 111 -11.97 -4.12 -5.74
C LEU A 111 -12.81 -2.94 -6.28
N GLU A 112 -14.01 -3.21 -6.79
CA GLU A 112 -14.87 -2.26 -7.51
C GLU A 112 -15.20 -1.02 -6.66
N ALA A 113 -15.55 -1.24 -5.39
CA ALA A 113 -15.85 -0.19 -4.42
C ALA A 113 -14.59 0.55 -3.90
N HIS A 114 -13.40 0.20 -4.38
CA HIS A 114 -12.11 0.59 -3.80
C HIS A 114 -11.14 1.20 -4.82
N LYS A 115 -11.65 1.82 -5.89
CA LYS A 115 -10.86 2.48 -6.95
C LYS A 115 -9.74 3.40 -6.44
N LEU A 116 -9.99 4.22 -5.41
CA LEU A 116 -8.95 5.07 -4.81
C LEU A 116 -7.78 4.27 -4.19
N SER A 117 -8.06 3.11 -3.59
CA SER A 117 -7.02 2.24 -3.04
C SER A 117 -6.21 1.56 -4.14
N VAL A 118 -6.85 1.23 -5.27
CA VAL A 118 -6.20 0.69 -6.48
C VAL A 118 -5.25 1.72 -7.08
N TYR A 119 -5.67 2.98 -7.24
CA TYR A 119 -4.79 4.06 -7.71
C TYR A 119 -3.56 4.22 -6.82
N ARG A 120 -3.76 4.32 -5.50
CA ARG A 120 -2.65 4.44 -4.55
C ARG A 120 -1.70 3.24 -4.56
N ALA A 121 -2.23 2.03 -4.77
CA ALA A 121 -1.42 0.82 -4.88
C ALA A 121 -0.55 0.84 -6.15
N ARG A 122 -1.09 1.33 -7.27
CA ARG A 122 -0.34 1.54 -8.51
C ARG A 122 0.77 2.58 -8.31
N ASP A 123 0.48 3.69 -7.65
CA ASP A 123 1.48 4.74 -7.39
C ASP A 123 2.66 4.22 -6.54
N ILE A 124 2.38 3.33 -5.57
CA ILE A 124 3.43 2.65 -4.80
C ILE A 124 4.34 1.83 -5.72
N LEU A 125 3.76 1.00 -6.58
CA LEU A 125 4.53 0.16 -7.50
C LEU A 125 5.35 0.99 -8.49
N ASN A 126 4.74 2.01 -9.08
CA ASN A 126 5.41 2.91 -10.02
C ASN A 126 6.60 3.63 -9.34
N GLY A 127 6.44 4.05 -8.09
CA GLY A 127 7.54 4.62 -7.30
C GLY A 127 8.66 3.61 -7.07
N THR A 128 8.34 2.36 -6.70
CA THR A 128 9.34 1.31 -6.51
C THR A 128 10.10 1.00 -7.80
N ILE A 129 9.40 0.91 -8.94
CA ILE A 129 10.03 0.67 -10.25
C ILE A 129 10.98 1.81 -10.61
N ALA A 130 10.56 3.06 -10.38
CA ALA A 130 11.41 4.23 -10.65
C ALA A 130 12.67 4.23 -9.79
N ASP A 131 12.56 3.88 -8.50
CA ASP A 131 13.69 3.79 -7.57
C ASP A 131 14.66 2.66 -7.95
N GLU A 132 14.15 1.46 -8.28
CA GLU A 132 14.96 0.32 -8.72
C GLU A 132 15.70 0.62 -10.03
N THR A 133 15.02 1.28 -10.96
CA THR A 133 15.60 1.71 -12.24
C THR A 133 16.71 2.75 -12.02
N SER A 134 16.47 3.74 -11.16
CA SER A 134 17.46 4.76 -10.80
C SER A 134 18.72 4.15 -10.17
N LYS A 135 18.53 3.22 -9.23
CA LYS A 135 19.64 2.46 -8.61
C LYS A 135 20.41 1.62 -9.63
N SER A 136 19.72 1.02 -10.60
CA SER A 136 20.36 0.17 -11.62
C SER A 136 21.31 0.98 -12.52
N TYR A 137 21.00 2.25 -12.78
CA TYR A 137 21.81 3.11 -13.66
C TYR A 137 22.82 4.00 -12.93
N GLN A 138 22.84 4.01 -11.60
CA GLN A 138 23.71 4.89 -10.82
C GLN A 138 25.22 4.63 -11.05
N TYR A 139 25.58 3.39 -11.40
CA TYR A 139 26.97 2.96 -11.60
C TYR A 139 27.43 3.01 -13.06
N ILE A 140 26.56 3.35 -14.02
CA ILE A 140 26.95 3.37 -15.43
C ILE A 140 28.14 4.30 -15.66
N GLN A 141 28.12 5.51 -15.08
CA GLN A 141 29.23 6.45 -15.23
C GLN A 141 30.54 5.90 -14.65
N SER A 142 30.50 5.27 -13.47
CA SER A 142 31.70 4.66 -12.89
C SER A 142 32.24 3.52 -13.75
N TYR A 143 31.36 2.69 -14.33
CA TYR A 143 31.78 1.62 -15.23
C TYR A 143 32.37 2.16 -16.53
N LEU A 144 31.81 3.22 -17.11
CA LEU A 144 32.37 3.86 -18.31
C LEU A 144 33.74 4.49 -18.04
N ASN A 145 33.93 5.10 -16.86
CA ASN A 145 35.23 5.64 -16.46
C ASN A 145 36.27 4.51 -16.28
N GLN A 146 35.89 3.40 -15.65
CA GLN A 146 36.77 2.24 -15.49
C GLN A 146 37.10 1.59 -16.83
N PHE A 147 36.11 1.51 -17.73
CA PHE A 147 36.30 1.02 -19.09
C PHE A 147 37.35 1.85 -19.86
N LEU A 148 37.27 3.19 -19.77
CA LEU A 148 38.23 4.10 -20.39
C LEU A 148 39.66 3.89 -19.87
N GLN A 149 39.81 3.71 -18.55
CA GLN A 149 41.12 3.44 -17.94
C GLN A 149 41.74 2.15 -18.45
N LEU A 150 40.93 1.10 -18.65
CA LEU A 150 41.38 -0.20 -19.13
C LEU A 150 41.58 -0.26 -20.65
N ASN A 151 40.94 0.64 -21.40
CA ASN A 151 40.98 0.65 -22.88
C ASN A 151 41.33 2.06 -23.39
N PRO A 152 42.60 2.50 -23.23
CA PRO A 152 43.06 3.77 -23.77
C PRO A 152 42.79 3.84 -25.28
N GLY A 153 42.22 4.95 -25.76
CA GLY A 153 41.77 5.10 -27.15
C GLY A 153 40.27 4.85 -27.37
N SER A 154 39.54 4.42 -26.35
CA SER A 154 38.07 4.39 -26.38
C SER A 154 37.47 5.75 -26.01
N ILE A 155 36.27 6.04 -26.51
CA ILE A 155 35.48 7.25 -26.22
C ILE A 155 34.11 6.81 -25.70
N PRO A 156 33.95 6.63 -24.38
CA PRO A 156 32.63 6.38 -23.79
C PRO A 156 31.82 7.66 -23.69
N VAL A 157 30.56 7.61 -24.11
CA VAL A 157 29.60 8.71 -24.00
C VAL A 157 28.37 8.22 -23.25
N MET A 158 27.96 8.96 -22.23
CA MET A 158 26.69 8.75 -21.55
C MET A 158 25.77 9.94 -21.81
N GLU A 159 24.59 9.66 -22.33
CA GLU A 159 23.56 10.67 -22.53
C GLU A 159 22.50 10.58 -21.44
N ARG A 160 21.99 11.75 -21.06
CA ARG A 160 20.84 11.90 -20.16
C ARG A 160 19.70 12.63 -20.86
N ASP A 161 18.48 12.40 -20.41
CA ASP A 161 17.31 13.14 -20.88
C ASP A 161 17.18 14.52 -20.19
N GLY A 162 16.13 15.28 -20.54
CA GLY A 162 15.87 16.60 -19.95
C GLY A 162 15.56 16.59 -18.46
N ASP A 163 15.22 15.42 -17.89
CA ASP A 163 14.99 15.21 -16.46
C ASP A 163 16.25 14.65 -15.76
N ASN A 164 17.42 14.70 -16.42
CA ASN A 164 18.69 14.18 -15.94
C ASN A 164 18.69 12.66 -15.68
N ARG A 165 17.79 11.89 -16.30
CA ARG A 165 17.75 10.42 -16.20
C ARG A 165 18.65 9.80 -17.26
N PHE A 166 19.16 8.59 -16.99
CA PHE A 166 19.93 7.83 -17.96
C PHE A 166 19.11 7.59 -19.24
N LYS A 167 19.69 7.94 -20.40
CA LYS A 167 19.06 7.74 -21.71
C LYS A 167 19.74 6.64 -22.50
N ARG A 168 21.06 6.72 -22.66
CA ARG A 168 21.89 5.70 -23.33
C ARG A 168 23.36 5.84 -22.97
N ALA A 169 24.12 4.78 -23.17
CA ALA A 169 25.57 4.79 -23.16
C ALA A 169 26.09 4.22 -24.50
N LEU A 170 27.14 4.83 -25.03
CA LEU A 170 27.80 4.44 -26.27
C LEU A 170 29.30 4.37 -26.01
N VAL A 171 29.99 3.45 -26.68
CA VAL A 171 31.45 3.35 -26.65
C VAL A 171 31.92 3.29 -28.09
N SER A 172 32.77 4.24 -28.49
CA SER A 172 33.49 4.21 -29.76
C SER A 172 34.97 3.93 -29.51
N VAL A 173 35.66 3.37 -30.50
CA VAL A 173 37.13 3.24 -30.49
C VAL A 173 37.68 4.24 -31.49
N ASN A 174 38.77 4.93 -31.14
CA ASN A 174 39.44 5.86 -32.03
C ASN A 174 40.41 5.06 -32.92
N ASP A 175 40.10 4.93 -34.21
CA ASP A 175 40.87 4.12 -35.18
C ASP A 175 42.24 4.72 -35.59
N GLU A 176 42.57 5.91 -35.10
CA GLU A 176 43.83 6.59 -35.45
C GLU A 176 45.08 5.95 -34.81
N LEU A 177 44.92 4.98 -33.90
CA LEU A 177 46.03 4.27 -33.25
C LEU A 177 46.30 2.86 -33.84
N THR A 178 45.51 2.40 -34.80
CA THR A 178 45.59 1.02 -35.33
C THR A 178 46.58 0.86 -36.50
N HIS A 179 47.27 1.94 -36.91
CA HIS A 179 48.16 1.96 -38.09
C HIS A 179 49.65 2.29 -37.78
N GLN A 180 50.10 2.18 -36.52
CA GLN A 180 51.53 2.33 -36.18
C GLN A 180 52.13 1.04 -35.60
N ILE A 181 52.10 -0.05 -36.38
CA ILE A 181 53.01 -1.20 -36.22
C ILE A 181 53.48 -1.64 -37.60
#